data_AF-A0A3M8SY29-F1
#
_entry.id   AF-A0A3M8SY29-F1
#
_cell.length_a   1.000
_cell.length_b   1.000
_cell.length_c   1.000
_cell.angle_alpha   90.00
_cell.angle_beta   90.00
_cell.angle_gamma   90.00
#
_symmetry.space_group_name_H-M   'P 1'
#
loop_
_entity.id
_entity.type
_entity.pdbx_description
1 polymer ?
#
loop_
_entity_poly.entity_id
_entity_poly.type
_entity_poly.pdbx_seq_one_letter_code
_entity_poly.pdbx_strand_id
1 'polypeptide(L)'
;MIGSLHFQINEESVPCYVLDMAGNLIRRAAVGSPLTLISYAVELVTPAAEVIAPRPWSITPETVMSRVTKVAPLLPEVGRAYPRNSVEQILMPFAPQVETDESDESIIQAIDMLPGLDEESAKAVRETLAIHGIHPIPVSGNYNENLHQARAGEICVGEVVKVADGWFSNMKVYRKALVRSA
;
A
#
# COMPACT_ATOMS: atom_id res chain seq x y z
N MET A 1 4.83 13.31 -15.56
CA MET A 1 3.63 14.03 -16.07
C MET A 1 2.41 13.41 -15.38
N ILE A 2 1.49 14.21 -14.84
CA ILE A 2 0.24 13.68 -14.25
C ILE A 2 -0.65 13.20 -15.40
N GLY A 3 -1.04 11.92 -15.36
CA GLY A 3 -1.88 11.28 -16.37
C GLY A 3 -3.37 11.53 -16.12
N SER A 4 -4.20 10.52 -16.42
CA SER A 4 -5.63 10.53 -16.08
C SER A 4 -5.84 10.77 -14.59
N LEU A 5 -6.85 11.58 -14.24
CA LEU A 5 -7.17 11.94 -12.85
C LEU A 5 -8.26 11.06 -12.26
N HIS A 6 -9.10 10.48 -13.10
CA HIS A 6 -10.18 9.59 -12.71
C HIS A 6 -10.38 8.51 -13.78
N PHE A 7 -11.10 7.46 -13.42
CA PHE A 7 -11.59 6.42 -14.32
C PHE A 7 -12.97 5.96 -13.85
N GLN A 8 -13.71 5.25 -14.71
CA GLN A 8 -15.09 4.84 -14.44
C GLN A 8 -15.15 3.36 -14.03
N ILE A 9 -15.91 3.05 -12.99
CA ILE A 9 -16.25 1.69 -12.55
C ILE A 9 -17.75 1.67 -12.25
N ASN A 10 -18.53 0.86 -12.95
CA ASN A 10 -19.98 0.73 -12.71
C ASN A 10 -20.70 2.09 -12.57
N GLU A 11 -20.41 3.04 -13.47
CA GLU A 11 -20.93 4.43 -13.47
C GLU A 11 -20.43 5.35 -12.34
N GLU A 12 -19.54 4.86 -11.48
CA GLU A 12 -18.86 5.66 -10.46
C GLU A 12 -17.51 6.19 -10.96
N SER A 13 -17.27 7.47 -10.70
CA SER A 13 -15.99 8.12 -10.97
C SER A 13 -15.02 7.88 -9.82
N VAL A 14 -13.95 7.15 -10.07
CA VAL A 14 -12.97 6.71 -9.06
C VAL A 14 -11.64 7.44 -9.25
N PRO A 15 -10.95 7.87 -8.19
CA PRO A 15 -9.70 8.62 -8.30
C PRO A 15 -8.56 7.73 -8.82
N CYS A 16 -7.79 8.26 -9.77
CA CYS A 16 -6.56 7.62 -10.25
C CYS A 16 -5.39 7.70 -9.26
N TYR A 17 -5.48 8.52 -8.22
CA TYR A 17 -4.40 8.71 -7.26
C TYR A 17 -4.95 8.56 -5.84
N VAL A 18 -4.27 7.74 -5.04
CA VAL A 18 -4.52 7.54 -3.61
C VAL A 18 -3.18 7.47 -2.88
N LEU A 19 -3.21 7.64 -1.56
CA LEU A 19 -2.09 7.33 -0.68
C LEU A 19 -2.30 5.93 -0.10
N ASP A 20 -1.24 5.14 0.03
CA ASP A 20 -1.29 3.92 0.85
C ASP A 20 -1.11 4.24 2.33
N MET A 21 -1.12 3.20 3.18
CA MET A 21 -0.98 3.37 4.62
C MET A 21 0.36 4.02 5.04
N ALA A 22 1.42 3.85 4.24
CA ALA A 22 2.75 4.38 4.52
C ALA A 22 2.91 5.82 3.99
N GLY A 23 1.91 6.34 3.26
CA GLY A 23 1.96 7.66 2.63
C GLY A 23 2.60 7.66 1.24
N ASN A 24 2.75 6.49 0.62
CA ASN A 24 3.18 6.41 -0.77
C ASN A 24 2.06 6.88 -1.70
N LEU A 25 2.38 7.67 -2.71
CA LEU A 25 1.44 8.02 -3.77
C LEU A 25 1.32 6.87 -4.76
N ILE A 26 0.12 6.29 -4.85
CA ILE A 26 -0.19 5.13 -5.66
C ILE A 26 -1.12 5.53 -6.81
N ARG A 27 -0.83 5.00 -7.99
CA ARG A 27 -1.71 5.10 -9.15
C ARG A 27 -2.71 3.96 -9.17
N ARG A 28 -3.95 4.31 -9.48
CA ARG A 28 -5.04 3.40 -9.78
C ARG A 28 -5.49 3.57 -11.23
N ALA A 29 -5.93 2.49 -11.85
CA ALA A 29 -6.44 2.50 -13.21
C ALA A 29 -7.44 1.36 -13.45
N ALA A 30 -8.33 1.53 -14.43
CA ALA A 30 -9.35 0.53 -14.77
C ALA A 30 -8.77 -0.84 -15.17
N VAL A 31 -7.51 -0.88 -15.62
CA VAL A 31 -6.79 -2.11 -15.94
C VAL A 31 -6.31 -2.88 -14.70
N GLY A 32 -6.26 -2.23 -13.54
CA GLY A 32 -5.91 -2.87 -12.28
C GLY A 32 -7.04 -3.78 -11.79
N SER A 33 -6.70 -4.77 -10.96
CA SER A 33 -7.68 -5.70 -10.41
C SER A 33 -8.47 -5.08 -9.25
N PRO A 34 -9.80 -5.27 -9.15
CA PRO A 34 -10.56 -4.86 -7.96
C PRO A 34 -10.19 -5.65 -6.70
N LEU A 35 -9.58 -6.83 -6.87
CA LEU A 35 -9.30 -7.80 -5.80
C LEU A 35 -7.96 -7.57 -5.08
N THR A 36 -7.18 -6.57 -5.50
CA THR A 36 -5.95 -6.18 -4.78
C THR A 36 -6.28 -5.48 -3.47
N LEU A 37 -5.34 -5.50 -2.52
CA LEU A 37 -5.48 -4.85 -1.21
C LEU A 37 -5.83 -3.36 -1.31
N ILE A 38 -5.25 -2.68 -2.31
CA ILE A 38 -5.72 -1.38 -2.78
C ILE A 38 -6.36 -1.63 -4.14
N SER A 39 -7.69 -1.65 -4.20
CA SER A 39 -8.42 -1.98 -5.43
C SER A 39 -7.99 -1.09 -6.60
N TYR A 40 -7.72 -1.72 -7.74
CA TYR A 40 -7.30 -1.08 -8.99
C TYR A 40 -5.91 -0.43 -8.94
N ALA A 41 -5.11 -0.67 -7.91
CA ALA A 41 -3.74 -0.16 -7.83
C ALA A 41 -2.85 -0.82 -8.89
N VAL A 42 -2.01 -0.02 -9.54
CA VAL A 42 -1.15 -0.47 -10.64
C VAL A 42 0.31 -0.06 -10.50
N GLU A 43 0.60 1.04 -9.80
CA GLU A 43 1.95 1.63 -9.82
C GLU A 43 2.20 2.45 -8.54
N LEU A 44 3.41 2.34 -8.01
CA LEU A 44 3.98 3.27 -7.04
C LEU A 44 4.50 4.50 -7.80
N VAL A 45 3.83 5.65 -7.65
CA VAL A 45 4.19 6.89 -8.36
C VAL A 45 5.27 7.65 -7.62
N THR A 46 5.13 7.80 -6.31
CA THR A 46 6.07 8.57 -5.50
C THR A 46 6.15 7.97 -4.11
N PRO A 47 7.34 7.52 -3.67
CA PRO A 47 7.53 6.96 -2.33
C PRO A 47 7.22 7.98 -1.24
N ALA A 48 6.78 7.52 -0.07
CA ALA A 48 6.39 8.37 1.06
C ALA A 48 7.48 9.37 1.47
N ALA A 49 8.75 8.95 1.47
CA ALA A 49 9.88 9.83 1.77
C ALA A 49 9.99 11.00 0.78
N GLU A 50 9.69 10.76 -0.51
CA GLU A 50 9.69 11.79 -1.55
C GLU A 50 8.39 12.60 -1.54
N VAL A 51 7.27 12.04 -1.09
CA VAL A 51 6.04 12.82 -0.83
C VAL A 51 6.30 13.86 0.27
N ILE A 52 7.02 13.49 1.34
CA ILE A 52 7.36 14.39 2.45
C ILE A 52 8.43 15.41 2.04
N ALA A 53 9.42 15.00 1.24
CA ALA A 53 10.51 15.85 0.77
C ALA A 53 10.59 15.82 -0.77
N PRO A 54 9.67 16.53 -1.47
CA PRO A 54 9.53 16.43 -2.92
C PRO A 54 10.71 17.06 -3.65
N ARG A 55 11.14 16.36 -4.68
CA ARG A 55 12.05 16.88 -5.70
C ARG A 55 11.25 17.77 -6.66
N PRO A 56 11.91 18.65 -7.42
CA PRO A 56 11.21 19.56 -8.35
C PRO A 56 10.32 18.87 -9.41
N TRP A 57 10.58 17.59 -9.69
CA TRP A 57 9.84 16.78 -10.66
C TRP A 57 8.93 15.71 -10.02
N SER A 58 8.87 15.64 -8.69
CA SER A 58 8.03 14.67 -7.99
C SER A 58 6.55 14.94 -8.27
N ILE A 59 5.77 13.86 -8.39
CA ILE A 59 4.32 13.96 -8.35
C ILE A 59 3.92 13.80 -6.88
N THR A 60 3.10 14.70 -6.39
CA THR A 60 2.69 14.75 -4.99
C THR A 60 1.17 14.88 -4.89
N PRO A 61 0.57 14.58 -3.73
CA PRO A 61 -0.85 14.83 -3.51
C PRO A 61 -1.27 16.27 -3.87
N GLU A 62 -0.45 17.27 -3.55
CA GLU A 62 -0.72 18.68 -3.81
C GLU A 62 -0.72 18.99 -5.31
N THR A 63 0.23 18.42 -6.06
CA THR A 63 0.29 18.62 -7.52
C THR A 63 -0.87 17.91 -8.22
N VAL A 64 -1.29 16.73 -7.74
CA VAL A 64 -2.52 16.05 -8.18
C VAL A 64 -3.74 16.92 -7.90
N MET A 65 -3.91 17.41 -6.66
CA MET A 65 -5.07 18.24 -6.30
C MET A 65 -5.10 19.60 -7.00
N SER A 66 -3.94 20.21 -7.25
CA SER A 66 -3.82 21.41 -8.09
C SER A 66 -4.34 21.16 -9.49
N ARG A 67 -4.06 19.98 -10.06
CA ARG A 67 -4.55 19.58 -11.37
C ARG A 67 -6.04 19.26 -11.35
N VAL A 68 -6.53 18.54 -10.34
CA VAL A 68 -7.96 18.26 -10.11
C VAL A 68 -8.75 19.57 -10.05
N THR A 69 -8.30 20.54 -9.26
CA THR A 69 -8.95 21.86 -9.12
C THR A 69 -9.07 22.61 -10.45
N LYS A 70 -8.06 22.51 -11.31
CA LYS A 70 -8.06 23.15 -12.64
C LYS A 70 -8.99 22.45 -13.63
N VAL A 71 -9.16 21.12 -13.51
CA VAL A 71 -9.89 20.30 -14.49
C VAL A 71 -11.36 20.10 -14.08
N ALA A 72 -11.67 20.03 -12.80
CA ALA A 72 -13.02 19.77 -12.29
C ALA A 72 -14.11 20.72 -12.82
N PRO A 73 -13.86 22.04 -13.05
CA PRO A 73 -14.86 22.92 -13.66
C PRO A 73 -15.22 22.57 -15.11
N LEU A 74 -14.30 21.90 -15.83
CA LEU A 74 -14.48 21.47 -17.22
C LEU A 74 -14.98 20.02 -17.31
N LEU A 75 -14.67 19.21 -16.31
CA LEU A 75 -15.04 17.79 -16.24
C LEU A 75 -15.47 17.42 -14.81
N PRO A 76 -16.76 17.59 -14.47
CA PRO A 76 -17.27 17.41 -13.10
C PRO A 76 -17.02 16.02 -12.51
N GLU A 77 -16.88 14.99 -13.34
CA GLU A 77 -16.49 13.62 -12.96
C GLU A 77 -15.17 13.59 -12.18
N VAL A 78 -14.22 14.45 -12.56
CA VAL A 78 -12.94 14.57 -11.86
C VAL A 78 -13.15 15.12 -10.45
N GLY A 79 -14.03 16.11 -10.28
CA GLY A 79 -14.37 16.61 -8.94
C GLY A 79 -15.05 15.55 -8.08
N ARG A 80 -15.98 14.78 -8.67
CA ARG A 80 -16.70 13.68 -7.99
C ARG A 80 -15.77 12.57 -7.50
N ALA A 81 -14.69 12.27 -8.24
CA ALA A 81 -13.69 11.29 -7.84
C ALA A 81 -12.87 11.70 -6.60
N TYR A 82 -12.84 12.99 -6.23
CA TYR A 82 -12.11 13.51 -5.07
C TYR A 82 -13.04 14.32 -4.16
N PRO A 83 -14.03 13.68 -3.51
CA PRO A 83 -15.15 14.38 -2.86
C PRO A 83 -14.73 15.25 -1.66
N ARG A 84 -13.59 14.95 -1.03
CA ARG A 84 -13.03 15.72 0.10
C ARG A 84 -12.05 16.81 -0.33
N ASN A 85 -11.91 17.03 -1.64
CA ASN A 85 -10.87 17.89 -2.21
C ASN A 85 -9.46 17.50 -1.71
N SER A 86 -9.22 16.20 -1.57
CA SER A 86 -7.95 15.62 -1.11
C SER A 86 -7.72 14.28 -1.80
N VAL A 87 -6.44 13.88 -1.93
CA VAL A 87 -6.08 12.51 -2.25
C VAL A 87 -6.41 11.63 -1.03
N GLU A 88 -7.22 10.58 -1.23
CA GLU A 88 -7.63 9.69 -0.15
C GLU A 88 -6.45 8.83 0.34
N GLN A 89 -6.38 8.59 1.65
CA GLN A 89 -5.47 7.60 2.24
C GLN A 89 -6.19 6.27 2.46
N ILE A 90 -5.68 5.22 1.85
CA ILE A 90 -6.14 3.85 2.01
C ILE A 90 -5.32 3.17 3.12
N LEU A 91 -6.00 2.54 4.06
CA LEU A 91 -5.38 1.89 5.22
C LEU A 91 -4.78 0.51 4.90
N MET A 92 -4.34 0.30 3.66
CA MET A 92 -3.68 -0.93 3.21
C MET A 92 -2.35 -0.56 2.54
N PRO A 93 -1.31 -1.41 2.64
CA PRO A 93 -0.05 -1.16 1.99
C PRO A 93 -0.12 -1.51 0.50
N PHE A 94 0.66 -0.80 -0.32
CA PHE A 94 0.83 -1.15 -1.73
C PHE A 94 1.99 -2.13 -1.92
N ALA A 95 1.79 -3.09 -2.81
CA ALA A 95 2.86 -3.87 -3.43
C ALA A 95 2.58 -3.96 -4.93
N PRO A 96 3.62 -3.92 -5.79
CA PRO A 96 3.45 -4.15 -7.21
C PRO A 96 2.94 -5.57 -7.45
N GLN A 97 2.13 -5.76 -8.50
CA GLN A 97 1.74 -7.09 -8.92
C GLN A 97 2.94 -7.81 -9.52
N VAL A 98 3.19 -9.02 -9.04
CA VAL A 98 4.21 -9.92 -9.56
C VAL A 98 3.53 -11.24 -9.88
N GLU A 99 3.78 -11.77 -11.08
CA GLU A 99 3.35 -13.13 -11.42
C GLU A 99 4.27 -14.12 -10.71
N THR A 100 3.68 -15.01 -9.92
CA THR A 100 4.38 -16.03 -9.16
C THR A 100 3.70 -17.37 -9.36
N ASP A 101 4.50 -18.41 -9.55
CA ASP A 101 4.10 -19.82 -9.59
C ASP A 101 4.23 -20.51 -8.22
N GLU A 102 4.82 -19.82 -7.23
CA GLU A 102 4.88 -20.31 -5.85
C GLU A 102 3.50 -20.44 -5.21
N SER A 103 3.30 -21.55 -4.49
CA SER A 103 2.06 -21.79 -3.76
C SER A 103 2.02 -20.99 -2.46
N ASP A 104 0.81 -20.77 -1.96
CA ASP A 104 0.61 -20.07 -0.69
C ASP A 104 1.27 -20.80 0.49
N GLU A 105 1.26 -22.13 0.48
CA GLU A 105 1.91 -22.96 1.48
C GLU A 105 3.43 -22.81 1.45
N SER A 106 4.05 -22.76 0.26
CA SER A 106 5.49 -22.54 0.08
C SER A 106 5.90 -21.18 0.67
N ILE A 107 5.14 -20.13 0.35
CA ILE A 107 5.36 -18.77 0.88
C ILE A 107 5.24 -18.74 2.40
N ILE A 108 4.19 -19.34 2.96
CA ILE A 108 3.98 -19.38 4.42
C ILE A 108 5.13 -20.13 5.09
N GLN A 109 5.55 -21.26 4.53
CA GLN A 109 6.68 -22.05 5.05
C GLN A 109 7.99 -21.24 5.04
N ALA A 110 8.28 -20.52 3.95
CA ALA A 110 9.45 -19.64 3.88
C ALA A 110 9.41 -18.55 4.97
N ILE A 111 8.23 -17.93 5.18
CA ILE A 111 8.03 -16.93 6.23
C ILE A 111 8.23 -17.55 7.63
N ASP A 112 7.74 -18.77 7.86
CA ASP A 112 7.89 -19.49 9.14
C ASP A 112 9.33 -19.83 9.49
N MET A 113 10.19 -20.04 8.50
CA MET A 113 11.59 -20.37 8.73
C MET A 113 12.42 -19.17 9.18
N LEU A 114 12.06 -17.95 8.77
CA LEU A 114 12.85 -16.72 9.01
C LEU A 114 13.34 -16.52 10.45
N PRO A 115 12.54 -16.71 11.51
CA PRO A 115 12.99 -16.48 12.89
C PRO A 115 14.11 -17.42 13.37
N GLY A 116 14.29 -18.57 12.69
CA GLY A 116 15.29 -19.58 13.04
C GLY A 116 16.59 -19.49 12.24
N LEU A 117 16.68 -18.58 11.27
CA LEU A 117 17.83 -18.44 10.37
C LEU A 117 18.85 -17.43 10.92
N ASP A 118 20.11 -17.60 10.54
CA ASP A 118 21.10 -16.53 10.66
C ASP A 118 20.81 -15.37 9.71
N GLU A 119 21.47 -14.23 9.89
CA GLU A 119 21.14 -13.01 9.14
C GLU A 119 21.39 -13.14 7.63
N GLU A 120 22.41 -13.89 7.20
CA GLU A 120 22.72 -14.06 5.78
C GLU A 120 21.65 -14.92 5.09
N SER A 121 21.30 -16.04 5.71
CA SER A 121 20.24 -16.93 5.26
C SER A 121 18.87 -16.25 5.30
N ALA A 122 18.58 -15.50 6.38
CA ALA A 122 17.34 -14.73 6.49
C ALA A 122 17.26 -13.68 5.38
N LYS A 123 18.34 -12.95 5.12
CA LYS A 123 18.40 -11.97 4.03
C LYS A 123 18.12 -12.62 2.67
N ALA A 124 18.74 -13.76 2.37
CA ALA A 124 18.49 -14.49 1.13
C ALA A 124 17.00 -14.86 0.98
N VAL A 125 16.37 -15.38 2.04
CA VAL A 125 14.93 -15.69 2.04
C VAL A 125 14.08 -14.43 1.82
N ARG A 126 14.40 -13.30 2.48
CA ARG A 126 13.67 -12.03 2.27
C ARG A 126 13.80 -11.53 0.83
N GLU A 127 14.97 -11.68 0.22
CA GLU A 127 15.20 -11.32 -1.18
C GLU A 127 14.41 -12.23 -2.13
N THR A 128 14.38 -13.54 -1.87
CA THR A 128 13.53 -14.47 -2.63
C THR A 128 12.06 -14.10 -2.50
N LEU A 129 11.55 -13.87 -1.28
CA LEU A 129 10.16 -13.42 -1.07
C LEU A 129 9.85 -12.13 -1.86
N ALA A 130 10.77 -11.17 -1.86
CA ALA A 130 10.61 -9.92 -2.62
C ALA A 130 10.56 -10.14 -4.13
N ILE A 131 11.32 -11.10 -4.68
CA ILE A 131 11.24 -11.50 -6.10
C ILE A 131 9.83 -11.99 -6.44
N HIS A 132 9.15 -12.66 -5.52
CA HIS A 132 7.76 -13.12 -5.68
C HIS A 132 6.71 -12.08 -5.25
N GLY A 133 7.10 -10.81 -5.06
CA GLY A 133 6.19 -9.73 -4.72
C GLY A 133 5.65 -9.79 -3.27
N ILE A 134 6.35 -10.49 -2.39
CA ILE A 134 6.01 -10.63 -0.98
C ILE A 134 6.91 -9.72 -0.17
N HIS A 135 6.29 -8.80 0.58
CA HIS A 135 6.99 -7.73 1.28
C HIS A 135 6.61 -7.70 2.76
N PRO A 136 7.51 -7.21 3.63
CA PRO A 136 7.18 -6.98 5.02
C PRO A 136 6.14 -5.86 5.14
N ILE A 137 5.15 -6.03 6.03
CA ILE A 137 4.14 -5.00 6.30
C ILE A 137 4.82 -3.78 6.94
N PRO A 138 4.66 -2.57 6.37
CA PRO A 138 5.12 -1.35 7.03
C PRO A 138 4.31 -1.12 8.30
N VAL A 139 4.98 -1.05 9.44
CA VAL A 139 4.34 -0.76 10.74
C VAL A 139 4.60 0.70 11.06
N SER A 140 3.58 1.53 10.87
CA SER A 140 3.60 2.95 11.21
C SER A 140 2.21 3.42 11.62
N GLY A 141 2.14 4.33 12.59
CA GLY A 141 0.89 4.95 13.03
C GLY A 141 0.02 4.02 13.87
N ASN A 142 -1.30 4.11 13.67
CA ASN A 142 -2.28 3.47 14.53
C ASN A 142 -2.45 1.96 14.24
N TYR A 143 -2.91 1.23 15.25
CA TYR A 143 -3.31 -0.16 15.12
C TYR A 143 -4.35 -0.35 14.00
N ASN A 144 -4.11 -1.34 13.13
CA ASN A 144 -5.01 -1.75 12.06
C ASN A 144 -5.21 -3.26 12.16
N GLU A 145 -6.41 -3.69 12.54
CA GLU A 145 -6.72 -5.11 12.77
C GLU A 145 -6.51 -6.00 11.53
N ASN A 146 -6.57 -5.43 10.32
CA ASN A 146 -6.35 -6.19 9.08
C ASN A 146 -4.88 -6.52 8.86
N LEU A 147 -3.97 -5.73 9.43
CA LEU A 147 -2.52 -5.82 9.19
C LEU A 147 -1.74 -6.21 10.43
N HIS A 148 -2.29 -5.94 11.62
CA HIS A 148 -1.60 -6.04 12.89
C HIS A 148 -2.26 -7.06 13.81
N GLN A 149 -1.42 -7.80 14.54
CA GLN A 149 -1.81 -8.67 15.64
C GLN A 149 -1.20 -8.13 16.92
N ALA A 150 -2.04 -7.88 17.94
CA ALA A 150 -1.53 -7.52 19.26
C ALA A 150 -0.84 -8.72 19.92
N ARG A 151 0.22 -8.46 20.69
CA ARG A 151 0.86 -9.50 21.50
C ARG A 151 -0.14 -10.08 22.50
N ALA A 152 -0.04 -11.39 22.77
CA ALA A 152 -0.95 -12.06 23.69
C ALA A 152 -0.99 -11.36 25.06
N GLY A 153 -2.19 -10.98 25.50
CA GLY A 153 -2.43 -10.26 26.76
C GLY A 153 -2.32 -8.73 26.66
N GLU A 154 -2.01 -8.17 25.49
CA GLU A 154 -1.96 -6.73 25.26
C GLU A 154 -3.17 -6.23 24.46
N ILE A 155 -3.66 -5.04 24.80
CA ILE A 155 -4.66 -4.31 24.02
C ILE A 155 -3.93 -3.16 23.33
N CYS A 156 -3.92 -3.17 22.00
CA CYS A 156 -3.35 -2.09 21.21
C CYS A 156 -4.44 -1.10 20.81
N VAL A 157 -4.35 0.14 21.30
CA VAL A 157 -5.19 1.27 20.88
C VAL A 157 -4.27 2.43 20.53
N GLY A 158 -4.45 3.02 19.35
CA GLY A 158 -3.59 4.12 18.90
C GLY A 158 -2.27 3.63 18.32
N GLU A 159 -1.20 4.37 18.56
CA GLU A 159 0.11 4.13 17.95
C GLU A 159 0.74 2.79 18.37
N VAL A 160 1.38 2.13 17.40
CA VAL A 160 1.98 0.81 17.61
C VAL A 160 3.43 0.74 17.17
N VAL A 161 4.18 -0.14 17.83
CA VAL A 161 5.57 -0.47 17.50
C VAL A 161 5.68 -1.94 17.10
N LYS A 162 6.49 -2.21 16.08
CA LYS A 162 6.72 -3.55 15.54
C LYS A 162 7.48 -4.43 16.54
N VAL A 163 6.95 -5.63 16.79
CA VAL A 163 7.60 -6.71 17.54
C VAL A 163 8.13 -7.78 16.60
N ALA A 164 7.36 -8.15 15.58
CA ALA A 164 7.78 -9.07 14.53
C ALA A 164 7.16 -8.69 13.18
N ASP A 165 7.85 -9.06 12.08
CA ASP A 165 7.39 -8.76 10.73
C ASP A 165 6.10 -9.50 10.38
N GLY A 166 5.17 -8.75 9.79
CA GLY A 166 4.08 -9.30 9.00
C GLY A 166 4.46 -9.31 7.53
N TRP A 167 3.74 -10.05 6.71
CA TRP A 167 4.05 -10.27 5.30
C TRP A 167 2.79 -10.19 4.45
N PHE A 168 2.90 -9.51 3.31
CA PHE A 168 1.79 -9.28 2.39
C PHE A 168 2.28 -9.29 0.94
N SER A 169 1.35 -9.53 0.00
CA SER A 169 1.52 -9.24 -1.42
C SER A 169 0.43 -8.26 -1.86
N ASN A 170 0.42 -7.88 -3.14
CA ASN A 170 -0.60 -6.99 -3.69
C ASN A 170 -2.04 -7.51 -3.52
N MET A 171 -2.22 -8.83 -3.36
CA MET A 171 -3.53 -9.48 -3.28
C MET A 171 -3.99 -9.74 -1.84
N LYS A 172 -3.08 -10.01 -0.90
CA LYS A 172 -3.46 -10.44 0.45
C LYS A 172 -2.35 -10.29 1.50
N VAL A 173 -2.76 -10.45 2.75
CA VAL A 173 -1.87 -10.56 3.91
C VAL A 173 -1.65 -12.04 4.23
N TYR A 174 -0.39 -12.49 4.19
CA TYR A 174 0.01 -13.87 4.57
C TYR A 174 0.17 -14.00 6.08
N ARG A 175 0.73 -12.97 6.72
CA ARG A 175 0.95 -12.92 8.17
C ARG A 175 0.78 -11.50 8.66
N LYS A 176 -0.03 -11.29 9.68
CA LYS A 176 -0.14 -9.98 10.33
C LYS A 176 1.15 -9.67 11.09
N ALA A 177 1.54 -8.40 11.10
CA ALA A 177 2.68 -7.96 11.89
C ALA A 177 2.34 -8.05 13.37
N LEU A 178 3.23 -8.63 14.16
CA LEU A 178 3.07 -8.62 15.61
C LEU A 178 3.47 -7.25 16.13
N VAL A 179 2.58 -6.60 16.85
CA VAL A 179 2.79 -5.24 17.37
C VAL A 179 2.42 -5.14 18.85
N ARG A 180 2.92 -4.08 19.48
CA ARG A 180 2.53 -3.62 20.82
C ARG A 180 2.23 -2.13 20.78
N SER A 181 1.53 -1.62 21.79
CA SER A 181 1.36 -0.17 21.97
C SER A 181 2.73 0.52 22.11
N ALA A 182 2.86 1.71 21.52
CA ALA A 182 4.07 2.54 21.61
C ALA A 182 4.39 2.99 23.04
#